data_AF-A0A959KU81-F1
#
_entry.id   AF-A0A959KU81-F1
#
_cell.length_a   1.000
_cell.length_b   1.000
_cell.length_c   1.000
_cell.angle_alpha   90.00
_cell.angle_beta   90.00
_cell.angle_gamma   90.00
#
_symmetry.space_group_name_H-M   'P 1'
#
loop_
_entity.id
_entity.type
_entity.pdbx_description
1 polymer ?
#
loop_
_entity_poly.entity_id
_entity_poly.type
_entity_poly.pdbx_seq_one_letter_code
_entity_poly.pdbx_strand_id
1 'polypeptide(L)'
;VIGGASTDIIAADTPTWELFVELKAYAKDNYIRGVKEKGGEETYHCFLSPQAMAKLKLDATYMQNLRHAQPRSGENGLFSGASVKIDGIYFHEFRHVPNTRLAASGSKYGSSGTVDGCQMLFCGAQALGMADIGSPEWVEKGFDYENQQGISTGKILGFLKPQFYTQYSGGTVEDHGIISVYVAQ
;
A
#
# COMPACT_ATOMS: atom_id res chain seq x y z
N VAL A 1 -17.40 -0.10 3.85
CA VAL A 1 -16.20 0.20 3.05
C VAL A 1 -16.67 0.59 1.65
N ILE A 2 -16.52 1.87 1.28
CA ILE A 2 -16.66 2.30 -0.11
C ILE A 2 -15.50 1.64 -0.90
N GLY A 3 -15.78 1.03 -2.06
CA GLY A 3 -14.76 0.43 -2.92
C GLY A 3 -14.65 -1.10 -2.88
N GLY A 4 -15.77 -1.83 -2.99
CA GLY A 4 -15.74 -3.26 -3.29
C GLY A 4 -15.21 -3.56 -4.69
N ALA A 5 -15.41 -2.63 -5.63
CA ALA A 5 -14.85 -2.67 -6.97
C ALA A 5 -14.39 -1.29 -7.46
N SER A 6 -13.49 -1.28 -8.45
CA SER A 6 -13.04 -0.06 -9.11
C SER A 6 -14.17 0.67 -9.87
N THR A 7 -15.29 0.00 -10.12
CA THR A 7 -16.48 0.57 -10.77
C THR A 7 -17.34 1.41 -9.84
N ASP A 8 -17.19 1.24 -8.54
CA ASP A 8 -18.14 1.80 -7.56
C ASP A 8 -17.72 3.19 -7.07
N ILE A 9 -16.49 3.61 -7.40
CA ILE A 9 -15.95 4.87 -6.91
C ILE A 9 -16.45 6.06 -7.71
N ILE A 10 -16.72 7.16 -7.02
CA ILE A 10 -17.02 8.47 -7.60
C ILE A 10 -15.87 9.45 -7.36
N ALA A 11 -15.85 10.57 -8.09
CA ALA A 11 -14.77 11.55 -7.99
C ALA A 11 -14.61 12.19 -6.59
N ALA A 12 -15.65 12.13 -5.76
CA ALA A 12 -15.64 12.63 -4.38
C ALA A 12 -15.01 11.64 -3.38
N ASP A 13 -14.82 10.36 -3.76
CA ASP A 13 -14.28 9.31 -2.87
C ASP A 13 -12.76 9.43 -2.75
N THR A 14 -12.30 10.59 -2.29
CA THR A 14 -10.87 10.88 -2.09
C THR A 14 -10.37 10.26 -0.78
N PRO A 15 -9.08 9.97 -0.64
CA PRO A 15 -8.53 9.47 0.61
C PRO A 15 -8.62 10.57 1.68
N THR A 16 -9.58 10.45 2.60
CA THR A 16 -9.74 11.34 3.76
C THR A 16 -9.19 10.69 5.03
N TRP A 17 -9.01 11.48 6.10
CA TRP A 17 -8.58 10.94 7.38
C TRP A 17 -9.57 9.90 7.95
N GLU A 18 -10.87 10.17 7.82
CA GLU A 18 -11.95 9.32 8.33
C GLU A 18 -11.90 7.92 7.70
N LEU A 19 -11.58 7.84 6.40
CA LEU A 19 -11.38 6.57 5.70
C LEU A 19 -10.33 5.68 6.40
N PHE A 20 -9.21 6.26 6.86
CA PHE A 20 -8.15 5.49 7.52
C PHE A 20 -8.54 5.01 8.91
N VAL A 21 -9.32 5.81 9.64
CA VAL A 21 -9.88 5.42 10.94
C VAL A 21 -10.83 4.23 10.78
N GLU A 22 -11.73 4.29 9.79
CA GLU A 22 -12.64 3.18 9.47
C GLU A 22 -11.89 1.94 8.98
N LEU A 23 -10.85 2.10 8.15
CA LEU A 23 -10.04 0.97 7.68
C LEU A 23 -9.33 0.26 8.82
N LYS A 24 -8.82 1.01 9.80
CA LYS A 24 -8.20 0.43 10.99
C LYS A 24 -9.22 -0.30 11.88
N ALA A 25 -10.42 0.26 12.04
CA ALA A 25 -11.51 -0.41 12.74
C ALA A 25 -11.88 -1.73 12.03
N TYR A 26 -12.09 -1.68 10.72
CA TYR A 26 -12.37 -2.86 9.89
C TYR A 26 -11.24 -3.90 9.97
N ALA A 27 -9.99 -3.48 9.94
CA ALA A 27 -8.84 -4.38 10.08
C ALA A 27 -8.87 -5.13 11.42
N LYS A 28 -9.18 -4.43 12.52
CA LYS A 28 -9.26 -5.04 13.85
C LYS A 28 -10.47 -5.97 13.97
N ASP A 29 -11.62 -5.58 13.46
CA ASP A 29 -12.85 -6.39 13.50
C ASP A 29 -12.70 -7.71 12.71
N ASN A 30 -11.91 -7.69 11.63
CA ASN A 30 -11.63 -8.86 10.79
C ASN A 30 -10.29 -9.54 11.10
N TYR A 31 -9.71 -9.27 12.29
CA TYR A 31 -8.47 -9.89 12.77
C TYR A 31 -7.24 -9.74 11.84
N ILE A 32 -7.21 -8.68 11.03
CA ILE A 32 -6.02 -8.26 10.27
C ILE A 32 -5.06 -7.63 11.27
N ARG A 33 -4.06 -8.41 11.67
CA ARG A 33 -3.09 -8.03 12.71
C ARG A 33 -2.15 -6.96 12.19
N GLY A 34 -1.86 -5.94 13.00
CA GLY A 34 -0.78 -4.99 12.71
C GLY A 34 0.61 -5.61 12.95
N VAL A 35 1.63 -4.97 12.40
CA VAL A 35 3.03 -5.24 12.74
C VAL A 35 3.29 -4.69 14.15
N LYS A 36 3.78 -5.53 15.05
CA LYS A 36 4.08 -5.13 16.43
C LYS A 36 5.40 -4.37 16.48
N GLU A 37 5.36 -3.12 16.93
CA GLU A 37 6.55 -2.32 17.19
C GLU A 37 6.96 -2.34 18.66
N LYS A 38 8.10 -1.70 18.96
CA LYS A 38 8.56 -1.52 20.35
C LYS A 38 7.46 -0.83 21.17
N GLY A 39 7.13 -1.41 22.32
CA GLY A 39 6.04 -0.93 23.18
C GLY A 39 4.70 -1.64 22.98
N GLY A 40 4.61 -2.63 22.08
CA GLY A 40 3.40 -3.43 21.88
C GLY A 40 2.34 -2.73 21.03
N GLU A 41 2.67 -1.60 20.42
CA GLU A 41 1.80 -0.91 19.47
C GLU A 41 1.63 -1.73 18.19
N GLU A 42 0.39 -1.84 17.73
CA GLU A 42 0.07 -2.42 16.43
C GLU A 42 0.10 -1.33 15.37
N THR A 43 0.97 -1.53 14.37
CA THR A 43 1.13 -0.62 13.24
C THR A 43 0.70 -1.23 11.93
N TYR A 44 0.22 -0.38 11.02
CA TYR A 44 -0.21 -0.76 9.69
C TYR A 44 0.52 0.08 8.65
N HIS A 45 0.71 -0.48 7.46
CA HIS A 45 1.37 0.21 6.36
C HIS A 45 0.37 0.49 5.25
N CYS A 46 0.20 1.74 4.88
CA CYS A 46 -0.67 2.12 3.78
C CYS A 46 0.16 2.64 2.61
N PHE A 47 -0.04 2.06 1.42
CA PHE A 47 0.62 2.47 0.18
C PHE A 47 -0.37 3.25 -0.69
N LEU A 48 0.00 4.49 -1.03
CA LEU A 48 -0.77 5.40 -1.85
C LEU A 48 0.02 5.86 -3.06
N SER A 49 -0.69 6.23 -4.12
CA SER A 49 -0.09 6.97 -5.22
C SER A 49 0.29 8.40 -4.76
N PRO A 50 1.22 9.07 -5.46
CA PRO A 50 1.56 10.46 -5.21
C PRO A 50 0.37 11.43 -5.24
N GLN A 51 -0.59 11.20 -6.14
CA GLN A 51 -1.77 12.08 -6.29
C GLN A 51 -2.76 11.86 -5.15
N ALA A 52 -3.00 10.61 -4.77
CA ALA A 52 -3.82 10.28 -3.60
C ALA A 52 -3.21 10.84 -2.31
N MET A 53 -1.88 10.75 -2.15
CA MET A 53 -1.18 11.34 -1.02
C MET A 53 -1.25 12.87 -1.00
N ALA A 54 -1.22 13.52 -2.17
CA ALA A 54 -1.40 14.97 -2.28
C ALA A 54 -2.80 15.41 -1.81
N LYS A 55 -3.86 14.68 -2.21
CA LYS A 55 -5.22 14.93 -1.73
C LYS A 55 -5.35 14.73 -0.21
N LEU A 56 -4.76 13.67 0.34
CA LEU A 56 -4.75 13.42 1.78
C LEU A 56 -4.04 14.54 2.56
N LYS A 57 -2.91 15.06 2.04
CA LYS A 57 -2.20 16.18 2.67
C LYS A 57 -3.01 17.48 2.68
N LEU A 58 -3.93 17.66 1.74
CA LEU A 58 -4.83 18.81 1.65
C LEU A 58 -6.10 18.65 2.49
N ASP A 59 -6.35 17.46 3.05
CA ASP A 59 -7.50 17.22 3.90
C ASP A 59 -7.44 18.04 5.20
N ALA A 60 -8.55 18.68 5.54
CA ALA A 60 -8.63 19.59 6.68
C ALA A 60 -8.44 18.85 8.01
N THR A 61 -9.07 17.69 8.16
CA THR A 61 -8.97 16.87 9.37
C THR A 61 -7.56 16.32 9.55
N TYR A 62 -6.95 15.82 8.47
CA TYR A 62 -5.55 15.38 8.46
C TYR A 62 -4.58 16.49 8.88
N MET A 63 -4.72 17.69 8.30
CA MET A 63 -3.88 18.84 8.66
C MET A 63 -4.03 19.27 10.12
N GLN A 64 -5.25 19.26 10.67
CA GLN A 64 -5.47 19.62 12.07
C GLN A 64 -4.84 18.59 13.01
N ASN A 65 -5.06 17.29 12.77
CA ASN A 65 -4.49 16.23 13.59
C ASN A 65 -2.96 16.27 13.59
N LEU A 66 -2.35 16.49 12.43
CA LEU A 66 -0.90 16.56 12.30
C LEU A 66 -0.30 17.77 13.02
N ARG A 67 -0.99 18.91 13.05
CA ARG A 67 -0.58 20.11 13.81
C ARG A 67 -0.65 19.91 15.32
N HIS A 68 -1.60 19.10 15.80
CA HIS A 68 -1.80 18.86 17.24
C HIS A 68 -0.98 17.68 17.78
N ALA A 69 -0.61 16.70 16.94
CA ALA A 69 0.02 15.46 17.36
C ALA A 69 1.55 15.45 17.33
N GLN A 70 2.21 16.37 16.62
CA GLN A 70 3.68 16.39 16.56
C GLN A 70 4.25 16.86 17.91
N PRO A 71 5.20 16.11 18.52
CA PRO A 71 5.95 16.63 19.66
C PRO A 71 6.62 17.94 19.24
N ARG A 72 6.57 18.98 20.07
CA ARG A 72 7.25 20.27 19.85
C ARG A 72 8.78 20.17 19.79
N SER A 73 9.34 18.97 19.63
CA SER A 73 10.78 18.72 19.49
C SER A 73 11.24 19.00 18.06
N GLY A 74 12.55 19.24 17.89
CA GLY A 74 13.15 19.81 16.68
C GLY A 74 13.11 18.95 15.40
N GLU A 75 12.53 17.75 15.43
CA GLU A 75 12.34 16.91 14.24
C GLU A 75 10.88 17.01 13.76
N ASN A 76 10.58 18.10 13.05
CA ASN A 76 9.27 18.31 12.44
C ASN A 76 9.12 17.43 11.19
N GLY A 77 8.51 16.27 11.34
CA GLY A 77 8.17 15.36 10.22
C GLY A 77 7.18 15.97 9.21
N LEU A 78 6.53 17.08 9.55
CA LEU A 78 5.62 17.83 8.68
C LEU A 78 6.26 18.27 7.35
N PHE A 79 7.58 18.52 7.35
CA PHE A 79 8.30 19.11 6.21
C PHE A 79 9.36 18.20 5.57
N SER A 80 9.71 17.08 6.21
CA SER A 80 10.79 16.21 5.73
C SER A 80 10.38 15.28 4.59
N GLY A 81 9.08 15.25 4.23
CA GLY A 81 8.56 14.33 3.21
C GLY A 81 8.69 12.85 3.60
N ALA A 82 9.11 12.55 4.82
CA ALA A 82 9.23 11.21 5.35
C ALA A 82 7.83 10.61 5.60
N SER A 83 7.74 9.28 5.59
CA SER A 83 6.51 8.55 5.91
C SER A 83 6.01 8.97 7.30
N VAL A 84 4.88 9.68 7.33
CA VAL A 84 4.30 10.16 8.59
C VAL A 84 3.57 8.99 9.25
N LYS A 85 3.88 8.70 10.52
CA LYS A 85 3.10 7.78 11.36
C LYS A 85 2.00 8.58 12.04
N ILE A 86 0.73 8.28 11.74
CA ILE A 86 -0.42 8.86 12.47
C ILE A 86 -1.33 7.72 12.89
N ASP A 87 -1.71 7.70 14.17
CA ASP A 87 -2.55 6.63 14.75
C ASP A 87 -2.04 5.21 14.45
N GLY A 88 -0.71 4.99 14.49
CA GLY A 88 -0.12 3.68 14.18
C GLY A 88 -0.16 3.29 12.70
N ILE A 89 -0.58 4.18 11.80
CA ILE A 89 -0.57 3.93 10.35
C ILE A 89 0.60 4.69 9.73
N TYR A 90 1.47 3.97 9.01
CA TYR A 90 2.52 4.55 8.19
C TYR A 90 2.01 4.80 6.78
N PHE A 91 2.08 6.04 6.33
CA PHE A 91 1.75 6.41 4.97
C PHE A 91 3.00 6.37 4.07
N HIS A 92 2.97 5.50 3.06
CA HIS A 92 4.02 5.34 2.05
C HIS A 92 3.54 5.86 0.71
N GLU A 93 4.25 6.84 0.16
CA GLU A 93 4.04 7.30 -1.20
C GLU A 93 4.85 6.44 -2.16
N PHE A 94 4.19 5.75 -3.10
CA PHE A 94 4.86 4.91 -4.07
C PHE A 94 4.32 5.08 -5.49
N ARG A 95 5.24 5.21 -6.46
CA ARG A 95 4.89 5.54 -7.86
C ARG A 95 4.21 4.40 -8.61
N HIS A 96 4.47 3.16 -8.20
CA HIS A 96 3.95 1.97 -8.89
C HIS A 96 2.70 1.38 -8.24
N VAL A 97 1.98 2.17 -7.43
CA VAL A 97 0.63 1.80 -7.01
C VAL A 97 -0.30 1.86 -8.23
N PRO A 98 -1.13 0.82 -8.51
CA PRO A 98 -2.02 0.79 -9.66
C PRO A 98 -2.94 2.02 -9.67
N ASN A 99 -2.93 2.74 -10.78
CA ASN A 99 -3.74 3.94 -10.95
C ASN A 99 -4.14 4.16 -12.41
N THR A 100 -5.18 4.96 -12.61
CA THR A 100 -5.78 5.20 -13.94
C THR A 100 -5.50 6.58 -14.52
N ARG A 101 -4.53 7.32 -13.96
CA ARG A 101 -4.22 8.72 -14.35
C ARG A 101 -4.02 8.92 -15.84
N LEU A 102 -3.35 7.98 -16.49
CA LEU A 102 -3.01 8.01 -17.91
C LEU A 102 -3.87 7.07 -18.75
N ALA A 103 -4.89 6.44 -18.16
CA ALA A 103 -5.81 5.61 -18.90
C ALA A 103 -6.77 6.48 -19.73
N ALA A 104 -7.17 5.98 -20.89
CA ALA A 104 -8.17 6.64 -21.72
C ALA A 104 -9.52 6.73 -20.98
N SER A 105 -10.33 7.72 -21.33
CA SER A 105 -11.71 7.81 -20.87
C SER A 105 -12.48 6.53 -21.25
N GLY A 106 -13.21 5.95 -20.30
CA GLY A 106 -13.84 4.63 -20.43
C GLY A 106 -12.98 3.48 -19.90
N SER A 107 -11.70 3.71 -19.58
CA SER A 107 -10.80 2.76 -18.92
C SER A 107 -10.30 3.23 -17.56
N LYS A 108 -10.84 4.37 -17.07
CA LYS A 108 -10.58 4.82 -15.69
C LYS A 108 -11.51 4.13 -14.70
N TYR A 109 -11.44 4.51 -13.44
CA TYR A 109 -12.32 3.96 -12.41
C TYR A 109 -13.68 4.69 -12.40
N GLY A 110 -14.61 4.17 -11.62
CA GLY A 110 -16.00 4.58 -11.56
C GLY A 110 -16.85 3.99 -12.69
N SER A 111 -18.16 4.02 -12.51
CA SER A 111 -19.13 3.35 -13.40
C SER A 111 -19.03 3.84 -14.86
N SER A 112 -18.73 5.13 -15.05
CA SER A 112 -18.51 5.74 -16.37
C SER A 112 -17.08 5.62 -16.89
N GLY A 113 -16.14 5.07 -16.10
CA GLY A 113 -14.74 4.94 -16.47
C GLY A 113 -14.03 6.28 -16.66
N THR A 114 -14.45 7.32 -15.94
CA THR A 114 -13.94 8.70 -16.07
C THR A 114 -13.18 9.19 -14.84
N VAL A 115 -13.20 8.45 -13.73
CA VAL A 115 -12.58 8.88 -12.47
C VAL A 115 -11.14 8.42 -12.41
N ASP A 116 -10.22 9.38 -12.25
CA ASP A 116 -8.83 9.07 -11.91
C ASP A 116 -8.79 8.44 -10.52
N GLY A 117 -8.41 7.17 -10.47
CA GLY A 117 -8.46 6.36 -9.27
C GLY A 117 -7.13 5.68 -8.97
N CYS A 118 -6.99 5.25 -7.73
CA CYS A 118 -5.84 4.56 -7.17
C CYS A 118 -6.34 3.32 -6.41
N GLN A 119 -5.66 2.19 -6.60
CA GLN A 119 -5.85 1.01 -5.75
C GLN A 119 -4.88 1.09 -4.57
N MET A 120 -5.36 1.67 -3.48
CA MET A 120 -4.63 1.77 -2.22
C MET A 120 -4.54 0.40 -1.55
N LEU A 121 -3.37 0.11 -0.99
CA LEU A 121 -3.13 -1.14 -0.25
C LEU A 121 -2.88 -0.81 1.21
N PHE A 122 -3.71 -1.37 2.08
CA PHE A 122 -3.55 -1.29 3.53
C PHE A 122 -3.05 -2.63 4.04
N CYS A 123 -1.77 -2.69 4.41
CA CYS A 123 -1.04 -3.88 4.77
C CYS A 123 -0.90 -4.01 6.28
N GLY A 124 -1.29 -5.17 6.80
CA GLY A 124 -0.97 -5.63 8.14
C GLY A 124 0.25 -6.55 8.16
N ALA A 125 0.40 -7.30 9.24
CA ALA A 125 1.35 -8.38 9.36
C ALA A 125 1.04 -9.49 8.35
N GLN A 126 2.08 -10.17 7.86
CA GLN A 126 1.97 -11.28 6.89
C GLN A 126 1.31 -10.90 5.55
N ALA A 127 1.41 -9.63 5.14
CA ALA A 127 0.89 -9.14 3.87
C ALA A 127 1.46 -9.84 2.61
N LEU A 128 2.71 -10.31 2.67
CA LEU A 128 3.38 -10.98 1.55
C LEU A 128 4.32 -12.07 2.06
N GLY A 129 4.21 -13.26 1.47
CA GLY A 129 5.23 -14.31 1.60
C GLY A 129 6.29 -14.13 0.51
N MET A 130 7.55 -14.00 0.91
CA MET A 130 8.68 -13.96 -0.01
C MET A 130 9.54 -15.20 0.23
N ALA A 131 9.80 -15.95 -0.84
CA ALA A 131 10.79 -17.02 -0.85
C ALA A 131 11.99 -16.55 -1.68
N ASP A 132 13.14 -16.40 -1.03
CA ASP A 132 14.42 -16.18 -1.68
C ASP A 132 15.25 -17.45 -1.51
N ILE A 133 15.60 -18.09 -2.63
CA ILE A 133 16.29 -19.38 -2.61
C ILE A 133 17.66 -19.19 -3.24
N GLY A 134 18.68 -19.29 -2.37
CA GLY A 134 20.08 -19.25 -2.77
C GLY A 134 20.61 -17.83 -3.08
N SER A 135 21.93 -17.73 -3.18
CA SER A 135 22.55 -16.51 -3.70
C SER A 135 22.41 -16.47 -5.22
N PRO A 136 22.27 -15.29 -5.84
CA PRO A 136 22.22 -15.18 -7.29
C PRO A 136 23.48 -15.78 -7.92
N GLU A 137 23.29 -16.63 -8.92
CA GLU A 137 24.37 -17.21 -9.71
C GLU A 137 24.88 -16.16 -10.68
N TRP A 138 26.21 -16.02 -10.76
CA TRP A 138 26.89 -15.13 -11.69
C TRP A 138 27.88 -15.95 -12.50
N VAL A 139 27.64 -16.05 -13.80
CA VAL A 139 28.50 -16.80 -14.72
C VAL A 139 28.90 -15.89 -15.87
N GLU A 140 30.21 -15.73 -16.05
CA GLU A 140 30.81 -14.99 -17.15
C GLU A 140 31.36 -15.97 -18.18
N LYS A 141 31.11 -15.69 -19.45
CA LYS A 141 31.66 -16.47 -20.56
C LYS A 141 32.16 -15.55 -21.66
N GLY A 142 33.43 -15.71 -22.03
CA GLY A 142 34.02 -15.07 -23.20
C GLY A 142 33.59 -15.77 -24.49
N PHE A 143 33.15 -15.00 -25.47
CA PHE A 143 32.90 -15.41 -26.85
C PHE A 143 33.90 -14.67 -27.77
N ASP A 144 34.20 -15.27 -28.93
CA ASP A 144 35.09 -14.67 -29.95
C ASP A 144 36.47 -14.23 -29.41
N TYR A 145 37.27 -15.16 -28.86
CA TYR A 145 38.60 -14.86 -28.31
C TYR A 145 38.61 -13.72 -27.28
N GLU A 146 37.64 -13.72 -26.35
CA GLU A 146 37.46 -12.69 -25.32
C GLU A 146 37.08 -11.29 -25.84
N ASN A 147 36.82 -11.14 -27.15
CA ASN A 147 36.36 -9.89 -27.74
C ASN A 147 34.90 -9.56 -27.35
N GLN A 148 34.15 -10.56 -26.86
CA GLN A 148 32.79 -10.37 -26.34
C GLN A 148 32.63 -11.10 -24.99
N GLN A 149 32.21 -10.37 -23.95
CA GLN A 149 31.82 -10.97 -22.67
C GLN A 149 30.30 -11.13 -22.60
N GLY A 150 29.85 -12.37 -22.43
CA GLY A 150 28.50 -12.70 -22.03
C GLY A 150 28.43 -12.87 -20.51
N ILE A 151 27.53 -12.14 -19.86
CA ILE A 151 27.25 -12.29 -18.43
C ILE A 151 25.83 -12.87 -18.30
N SER A 152 25.70 -13.99 -17.59
CA SER A 152 24.40 -14.53 -17.20
C SER A 152 24.25 -14.50 -15.69
N THR A 153 23.10 -14.01 -15.24
CA THR A 153 22.73 -14.00 -13.83
C THR A 153 21.44 -14.79 -13.63
N GLY A 154 21.43 -15.70 -12.66
CA GLY A 154 20.26 -16.51 -12.29
C GLY A 154 19.85 -16.27 -10.85
N LYS A 155 18.55 -16.09 -10.58
CA LYS A 155 18.03 -16.02 -9.21
C LYS A 155 16.65 -16.66 -9.13
N ILE A 156 16.43 -17.49 -8.11
CA ILE A 156 15.13 -18.09 -7.82
C ILE A 156 14.46 -17.27 -6.72
N LEU A 157 13.42 -16.53 -7.08
CA LEU A 157 12.64 -15.68 -6.19
C LEU A 157 11.15 -15.92 -6.44
N GLY A 158 10.38 -16.08 -5.37
CA GLY A 158 8.94 -16.25 -5.42
C GLY A 158 8.22 -15.30 -4.46
N PHE A 159 7.09 -14.76 -4.90
CA PHE A 159 6.18 -13.99 -4.07
C PHE A 159 4.81 -14.67 -4.07
N LEU A 160 4.23 -14.86 -2.90
CA LEU A 160 2.90 -15.44 -2.73
C LEU A 160 2.12 -14.62 -1.72
N LYS A 161 0.85 -14.33 -2.03
CA LYS A 161 -0.08 -13.78 -1.04
C LYS A 161 -0.60 -14.94 -0.19
N PRO A 162 -0.28 -15.01 1.11
CA PRO A 162 -0.74 -16.11 1.95
C PRO A 162 -2.24 -16.02 2.19
N GLN A 163 -2.93 -17.15 2.07
CA GLN A 163 -4.35 -17.29 2.36
C GLN A 163 -4.52 -18.28 3.51
N PHE A 164 -5.39 -17.95 4.46
CA PHE A 164 -5.66 -18.79 5.61
C PHE A 164 -7.14 -19.06 5.72
N TYR A 165 -7.47 -20.22 6.28
CA TYR A 165 -8.84 -20.54 6.62
C TYR A 165 -9.27 -19.74 7.85
N THR A 166 -10.43 -19.08 7.79
CA THR A 166 -10.97 -18.33 8.91
C THR A 166 -12.40 -18.74 9.24
N GLN A 167 -12.67 -18.94 10.54
CA GLN A 167 -14.03 -19.12 11.04
C GLN A 167 -14.82 -17.80 11.09
N TYR A 168 -14.14 -16.66 11.02
CA TYR A 168 -14.74 -15.34 11.17
C TYR A 168 -15.38 -14.79 9.89
N SER A 169 -15.04 -15.37 8.73
CA SER A 169 -15.70 -15.11 7.45
C SER A 169 -16.40 -16.36 6.92
N GLY A 170 -17.24 -16.96 7.77
CA GLY A 170 -18.10 -18.08 7.36
C GLY A 170 -17.38 -19.36 6.90
N GLY A 171 -16.13 -19.58 7.32
CA GLY A 171 -15.36 -20.76 6.91
C GLY A 171 -14.76 -20.66 5.52
N THR A 172 -14.51 -19.45 5.03
CA THR A 172 -13.86 -19.23 3.73
C THR A 172 -12.34 -19.10 3.88
N VAL A 173 -11.63 -19.33 2.77
CA VAL A 173 -10.19 -19.10 2.67
C VAL A 173 -10.01 -17.66 2.22
N GLU A 174 -9.46 -16.82 3.09
CA GLU A 174 -9.28 -15.40 2.85
C GLU A 174 -7.83 -14.98 3.08
N ASP A 175 -7.49 -13.81 2.54
CA ASP A 175 -6.25 -13.15 2.93
C ASP A 175 -6.52 -12.26 4.15
N HIS A 176 -5.65 -12.37 5.16
CA HIS A 176 -5.74 -11.58 6.40
C HIS A 176 -4.59 -10.58 6.52
N GLY A 177 -3.97 -10.24 5.38
CA GLY A 177 -2.75 -9.44 5.36
C GLY A 177 -2.92 -8.10 4.65
N ILE A 178 -3.87 -7.97 3.71
CA ILE A 178 -4.01 -6.78 2.88
C ILE A 178 -5.48 -6.44 2.63
N ILE A 179 -5.87 -5.22 2.98
CA ILE A 179 -7.12 -4.63 2.50
C ILE A 179 -6.81 -3.83 1.23
N SER A 180 -7.48 -4.17 0.13
CA SER A 180 -7.45 -3.37 -1.09
C SER A 180 -8.60 -2.37 -1.07
N VAL A 181 -8.29 -1.10 -1.29
CA VAL A 181 -9.27 -0.01 -1.27
C VAL A 181 -9.14 0.80 -2.54
N TYR A 182 -10.24 1.03 -3.23
CA TYR A 182 -10.27 1.91 -4.39
C TYR A 182 -10.65 3.32 -3.96
N VAL A 183 -9.84 4.31 -4.33
CA VAL A 183 -10.08 5.73 -4.03
C VAL A 183 -9.89 6.59 -5.28
N ALA A 184 -10.57 7.72 -5.35
CA ALA A 184 -10.33 8.76 -6.33
C ALA A 184 -9.08 9.58 -5.97
N GLN A 185 -8.25 9.89 -6.95
CA GLN A 185 -6.96 10.57 -6.77
C GLN A 185 -6.83 11.86 -7.58
#